data_AF-X1HCF4-F1
#
_entry.id   AF-X1HCF4-F1
#
_cell.length_a   1.000
_cell.length_b   1.000
_cell.length_c   1.000
_cell.angle_alpha   90.00
_cell.angle_beta   90.00
_cell.angle_gamma   90.00
#
_symmetry.space_group_name_H-M   'P 1'
#
loop_
_entity.id
_entity.type
_entity.pdbx_description
1 polymer ?
#
loop_
_entity_poly.entity_id
_entity_poly.type
_entity_poly.pdbx_seq_one_letter_code
_entity_poly.pdbx_strand_id
1 'polypeptide(L)'
;DDDPDAYEGGLADTSRIILQNLEDDAYLKLVPSLFRRLSVYPTLNTEQRLAMTYQDEIKRMIINRLREEGAVSKSELMVWLKDRYKQGFVDLEGVLIELIKRELIKETSVKGMPSELIFLTNDILMLRVPPVNLLKDPSDRGLPSKLTSDYRTESKKFFQNYRPSYQHIQTSQEIYL
;
A
#
# COMPACT_ATOMS: atom_id res chain seq x y z
N ASP A 1 13.65 -24.65 -14.95
CA ASP A 1 12.35 -24.15 -15.39
C ASP A 1 12.12 -22.80 -14.79
N ASP A 2 12.17 -21.76 -15.63
CA ASP A 2 11.75 -20.42 -15.23
C ASP A 2 10.23 -20.44 -15.16
N ASP A 3 9.68 -20.11 -13.98
CA ASP A 3 8.24 -19.94 -13.80
C ASP A 3 7.81 -18.61 -14.48
N PRO A 4 7.09 -18.67 -15.61
CA PRO A 4 6.68 -17.46 -16.31
C PRO A 4 5.68 -16.62 -15.49
N ASP A 5 4.94 -17.25 -14.56
CA ASP A 5 3.97 -16.56 -13.72
C ASP A 5 4.65 -15.71 -12.64
N ALA A 6 5.92 -16.00 -12.32
CA ALA A 6 6.71 -15.26 -11.35
C ALA A 6 6.90 -13.78 -11.73
N TYR A 7 6.75 -13.42 -13.00
CA TYR A 7 6.89 -12.06 -13.52
C TYR A 7 5.56 -11.37 -13.83
N GLU A 8 4.42 -12.07 -13.79
CA GLU A 8 3.12 -11.59 -14.28
C GLU A 8 2.75 -10.21 -13.70
N GLY A 9 2.81 -10.07 -12.36
CA GLY A 9 2.49 -8.81 -11.68
C GLY A 9 3.48 -7.68 -12.00
N GLY A 10 4.78 -8.00 -12.16
CA GLY A 10 5.80 -7.04 -12.53
C GLY A 10 5.65 -6.55 -13.98
N LEU A 11 5.24 -7.44 -14.88
CA LEU A 11 4.95 -7.14 -16.29
C LEU A 11 3.71 -6.26 -16.42
N ALA A 12 2.65 -6.56 -15.66
CA ALA A 12 1.42 -5.76 -15.66
C ALA A 12 1.69 -4.32 -15.20
N ASP A 13 2.42 -4.15 -14.08
CA ASP A 13 2.84 -2.83 -13.56
C ASP A 13 3.73 -2.07 -14.55
N THR A 14 4.74 -2.75 -15.11
CA THR A 14 5.66 -2.16 -16.10
C THR A 14 4.92 -1.71 -17.35
N SER A 15 4.01 -2.54 -17.87
CA SER A 15 3.22 -2.24 -19.06
C SER A 15 2.32 -1.04 -18.83
N ARG A 16 1.67 -0.96 -17.66
CA ARG A 16 0.85 0.22 -17.30
C ARG A 16 1.68 1.50 -17.28
N ILE A 17 2.87 1.50 -16.67
CA ILE A 17 3.72 2.70 -16.63
C ILE A 17 4.15 3.12 -18.03
N ILE A 18 4.49 2.16 -18.90
CA ILE A 18 4.82 2.44 -20.30
C ILE A 18 3.62 3.08 -21.01
N LEU A 19 2.43 2.48 -20.92
CA LEU A 19 1.21 2.98 -21.56
C LEU A 19 0.84 4.40 -21.08
N GLN A 20 1.04 4.69 -19.80
CA GLN A 20 0.79 6.02 -19.22
C GLN A 20 1.78 7.10 -19.69
N ASN A 21 2.96 6.70 -20.18
CA ASN A 21 4.02 7.61 -20.62
C ASN A 21 4.33 7.42 -22.13
N LEU A 22 3.33 6.99 -22.91
CA LEU A 22 3.45 6.83 -24.36
C LEU A 22 3.57 8.17 -25.09
N GLU A 23 2.93 9.22 -24.57
CA GLU A 23 3.04 10.55 -25.17
C GLU A 23 4.50 11.03 -25.14
N ASP A 24 4.94 11.58 -26.27
CA ASP A 24 6.29 12.09 -26.50
C ASP A 24 7.44 11.10 -26.20
N ASP A 25 7.16 9.79 -26.27
CA ASP A 25 8.10 8.72 -25.94
C ASP A 25 8.75 8.86 -24.54
N ALA A 26 8.05 9.50 -23.60
CA ALA A 26 8.57 9.75 -22.26
C ALA A 26 8.96 8.47 -21.52
N TYR A 27 8.29 7.35 -21.83
CA TYR A 27 8.59 6.02 -21.31
C TYR A 27 10.04 5.56 -21.60
N LEU A 28 10.68 6.00 -22.70
CA LEU A 28 12.04 5.56 -23.07
C LEU A 28 13.05 5.85 -21.95
N LYS A 29 12.89 6.96 -21.24
CA LYS A 29 13.74 7.32 -20.09
C LYS A 29 13.50 6.43 -18.87
N LEU A 30 12.32 5.82 -18.78
CA LEU A 30 11.90 4.93 -17.69
C LEU A 30 12.27 3.47 -17.95
N VAL A 31 12.46 3.04 -19.21
CA VAL A 31 12.76 1.65 -19.57
C VAL A 31 13.90 1.04 -18.74
N PRO A 32 15.06 1.70 -18.51
CA PRO A 32 16.13 1.10 -17.70
C PRO A 32 15.74 0.81 -16.25
N SER A 33 14.94 1.69 -15.63
CA SER A 33 14.49 1.52 -14.25
C SER A 33 13.37 0.47 -14.15
N LEU A 34 12.45 0.46 -15.11
CA LEU A 34 11.39 -0.55 -15.23
C LEU A 34 11.97 -1.96 -15.44
N PHE A 35 12.95 -2.11 -16.33
CA PHE A 35 13.62 -3.38 -16.55
C PHE A 35 14.30 -3.90 -15.28
N ARG A 36 15.00 -3.02 -14.54
CA ARG A 36 15.65 -3.40 -13.27
C ARG A 36 14.64 -3.83 -12.22
N ARG A 37 13.49 -3.14 -12.11
CA ARG A 37 12.40 -3.53 -11.21
C ARG A 37 11.84 -4.90 -11.58
N LEU A 38 11.63 -5.13 -12.88
CA LEU A 38 11.12 -6.40 -13.38
C LEU A 38 12.11 -7.55 -13.14
N SER A 39 13.42 -7.33 -13.33
CA SER A 39 14.43 -8.38 -13.17
C SER A 39 14.58 -8.87 -11.72
N VAL A 40 14.28 -8.02 -10.74
CA VAL A 40 14.31 -8.41 -9.31
C VAL A 40 12.94 -8.85 -8.78
N TYR A 41 11.88 -8.74 -9.59
CA TYR A 41 10.52 -9.00 -9.14
C TYR A 41 10.31 -10.42 -8.56
N PRO A 42 10.84 -11.50 -9.17
CA PRO A 42 10.68 -12.85 -8.63
C PRO A 42 11.36 -13.03 -7.27
N THR A 43 12.43 -12.29 -7.01
CA THR A 43 13.23 -12.42 -5.78
C THR A 43 12.65 -11.63 -4.61
N LEU A 44 11.60 -10.84 -4.84
CA LEU A 44 10.95 -10.06 -3.79
C LEU A 44 10.25 -10.97 -2.78
N ASN A 45 10.49 -10.70 -1.50
CA ASN A 45 9.74 -11.31 -0.41
C ASN A 45 8.33 -10.71 -0.27
N THR A 46 7.53 -11.28 0.63
CA THR A 46 6.13 -10.86 0.85
C THR A 46 6.01 -9.38 1.23
N GLU A 47 6.86 -8.90 2.13
CA GLU A 47 6.84 -7.52 2.62
C GLU A 47 7.18 -6.52 1.51
N GLN A 48 8.19 -6.82 0.71
CA GLN A 48 8.59 -6.00 -0.44
C GLN A 48 7.48 -5.96 -1.50
N ARG A 49 6.86 -7.12 -1.79
CA ARG A 49 5.72 -7.19 -2.70
C ARG A 49 4.54 -6.38 -2.18
N LEU A 50 4.24 -6.45 -0.88
CA LEU A 50 3.20 -5.65 -0.25
C LEU A 50 3.53 -4.16 -0.32
N ALA A 51 4.77 -3.76 -0.05
CA ALA A 51 5.19 -2.36 -0.16
C ALA A 51 4.91 -1.79 -1.55
N MET A 52 5.20 -2.55 -2.61
CA MET A 52 4.86 -2.15 -3.99
C MET A 52 3.35 -1.98 -4.19
N THR A 53 2.51 -2.87 -3.64
CA THR A 53 1.05 -2.74 -3.70
C THR A 53 0.55 -1.43 -3.09
N TYR A 54 1.08 -1.05 -1.93
CA TYR A 54 0.64 0.17 -1.22
C TYR A 54 1.25 1.46 -1.78
N GLN A 55 2.30 1.37 -2.59
CA GLN A 55 2.86 2.50 -3.33
C GLN A 55 2.01 2.86 -4.55
N ASP A 56 1.36 1.88 -5.20
CA ASP A 56 0.44 2.12 -6.30
C ASP A 56 -0.80 2.89 -5.83
N GLU A 57 -1.03 4.04 -6.47
CA GLU A 57 -2.13 4.95 -6.14
C GLU A 57 -3.51 4.28 -6.29
N ILE A 58 -3.74 3.53 -7.37
CA ILE A 58 -5.05 2.93 -7.67
C ILE A 58 -5.35 1.81 -6.67
N LYS A 59 -4.37 0.94 -6.40
CA LYS A 59 -4.50 -0.12 -5.40
C LYS A 59 -4.78 0.45 -4.03
N ARG A 60 -4.08 1.52 -3.64
CA ARG A 60 -4.31 2.22 -2.37
C ARG A 60 -5.69 2.86 -2.30
N MET A 61 -6.19 3.45 -3.39
CA MET A 61 -7.56 3.98 -3.46
C MET A 61 -8.60 2.89 -3.20
N ILE A 62 -8.45 1.71 -3.82
CA ILE A 62 -9.34 0.55 -3.62
C ILE A 62 -9.30 0.12 -2.15
N ILE A 63 -8.10 -0.11 -1.61
CA ILE A 63 -7.93 -0.58 -0.22
C ILE A 63 -8.57 0.41 0.76
N ASN A 64 -8.36 1.72 0.57
CA ASN A 64 -8.93 2.74 1.45
C ASN A 64 -10.46 2.82 1.36
N ARG A 65 -11.01 2.71 0.15
CA ARG A 65 -12.47 2.65 -0.03
C ARG A 65 -13.06 1.46 0.72
N LEU A 66 -12.43 0.29 0.60
CA LEU A 66 -12.88 -0.91 1.30
C LEU A 66 -12.62 -0.86 2.83
N ARG A 67 -11.62 -0.11 3.31
CA ARG A 67 -11.43 0.13 4.75
C ARG A 67 -12.57 0.94 5.36
N GLU A 68 -13.10 1.90 4.59
CA GLU A 68 -14.20 2.77 5.05
C GLU A 68 -15.55 2.04 5.01
N GLU A 69 -15.80 1.23 3.97
CA GLU A 69 -17.12 0.65 3.71
C GLU A 69 -17.21 -0.86 4.00
N GLY A 70 -16.08 -1.53 4.19
CA GLY A 70 -15.96 -2.98 4.42
C GLY A 70 -16.16 -3.82 3.16
N ALA A 71 -17.25 -3.61 2.43
CA ALA A 71 -17.57 -4.28 1.19
C ALA A 71 -18.32 -3.37 0.21
N VAL A 72 -17.99 -3.48 -1.07
CA VAL A 72 -18.57 -2.63 -2.14
C VAL A 72 -18.91 -3.51 -3.34
N SER A 73 -19.95 -3.16 -4.08
CA SER A 73 -20.25 -3.86 -5.33
C SER A 73 -19.16 -3.63 -6.37
N LYS A 74 -18.83 -4.67 -7.14
CA LYS A 74 -17.81 -4.57 -8.19
C LYS A 74 -18.17 -3.50 -9.22
N SER A 75 -19.44 -3.44 -9.64
CA SER A 75 -19.92 -2.42 -10.58
C SER A 75 -19.75 -1.00 -10.04
N GLU A 76 -20.13 -0.75 -8.79
CA GLU A 76 -19.96 0.56 -8.15
C GLU A 76 -18.49 0.94 -8.02
N LEU A 77 -17.64 0.01 -7.56
CA LEU A 77 -16.21 0.24 -7.43
C LEU A 77 -15.59 0.62 -8.78
N MET A 78 -15.98 -0.07 -9.85
CA MET A 78 -15.48 0.20 -11.20
C MET A 78 -15.93 1.55 -11.75
N VAL A 79 -17.18 1.95 -11.49
CA VAL A 79 -17.67 3.30 -11.85
C VAL A 79 -16.91 4.36 -11.05
N TRP A 80 -16.77 4.16 -9.74
CA TRP A 80 -16.06 5.09 -8.86
C TRP A 80 -14.59 5.26 -9.26
N LEU A 81 -13.87 4.18 -9.59
CA LEU A 81 -12.48 4.25 -10.04
C LEU A 81 -12.34 5.01 -11.35
N LYS A 82 -13.24 4.80 -12.32
CA LYS A 82 -13.26 5.55 -13.58
C LYS A 82 -13.53 7.04 -13.39
N ASP A 83 -14.42 7.39 -12.46
CA ASP A 83 -14.73 8.80 -12.18
C ASP A 83 -13.58 9.53 -11.49
N ARG A 84 -12.85 8.83 -10.61
CA ARG A 84 -11.71 9.38 -9.87
C ARG A 84 -10.45 9.42 -10.72
N TYR A 85 -10.22 8.40 -11.52
CA TYR A 85 -9.04 8.26 -12.36
C TYR A 85 -9.36 8.67 -13.80
N LYS A 86 -9.24 9.96 -14.08
CA LYS A 86 -9.58 10.55 -15.39
C LYS A 86 -8.47 10.48 -16.45
N GLN A 87 -7.31 9.94 -16.09
CA GLN A 87 -6.12 9.94 -16.95
C GLN A 87 -5.81 8.54 -17.49
N GLY A 88 -5.82 8.41 -18.82
CA GLY A 88 -5.30 7.24 -19.53
C GLY A 88 -6.13 5.96 -19.40
N PHE A 89 -5.69 4.94 -20.15
CA PHE A 89 -6.24 3.60 -20.05
C PHE A 89 -5.69 2.91 -18.80
N VAL A 90 -6.59 2.37 -17.97
CA VAL A 90 -6.23 1.52 -16.82
C VAL A 90 -7.02 0.23 -16.91
N ASP A 91 -6.30 -0.89 -16.88
CA ASP A 91 -6.89 -2.21 -16.70
C ASP A 91 -7.27 -2.42 -15.23
N LEU A 92 -8.47 -1.98 -14.87
CA LEU A 92 -8.99 -2.09 -13.50
C LEU A 92 -9.23 -3.55 -13.09
N GLU A 93 -9.55 -4.44 -14.04
CA GLU A 93 -9.73 -5.87 -13.73
C GLU A 93 -8.40 -6.53 -13.41
N GLY A 94 -7.34 -6.22 -14.17
CA GLY A 94 -5.99 -6.64 -13.83
C GLY A 94 -5.57 -6.20 -12.43
N VAL A 95 -5.91 -4.97 -12.04
CA VAL A 95 -5.64 -4.45 -10.68
C VAL A 95 -6.39 -5.26 -9.61
N LEU A 96 -7.69 -5.55 -9.81
CA LEU A 96 -8.47 -6.36 -8.86
C LEU A 96 -7.92 -7.79 -8.75
N ILE A 97 -7.62 -8.43 -9.88
CA ILE A 97 -7.03 -9.78 -9.91
C ILE A 97 -5.72 -9.82 -9.12
N GLU A 98 -4.87 -8.80 -9.25
CA GLU A 98 -3.62 -8.74 -8.49
C GLU A 98 -3.86 -8.62 -6.98
N LEU A 99 -4.84 -7.82 -6.57
CA LEU A 99 -5.21 -7.68 -5.15
C LEU A 99 -5.82 -8.99 -4.58
N ILE A 100 -6.58 -9.73 -5.41
CA ILE A 100 -7.13 -11.05 -5.05
C ILE A 100 -6.00 -12.07 -4.91
N LYS A 101 -5.07 -12.13 -5.87
CA LYS A 101 -3.89 -13.02 -5.83
C LYS A 101 -3.01 -12.77 -4.60
N ARG A 102 -3.01 -11.53 -4.09
CA ARG A 102 -2.31 -11.13 -2.85
C ARG A 102 -3.16 -11.34 -1.58
N GLU A 103 -4.36 -11.91 -1.72
CA GLU A 103 -5.32 -12.18 -0.64
C GLU A 103 -5.76 -10.92 0.14
N LEU A 104 -5.54 -9.72 -0.40
CA LEU A 104 -5.95 -8.47 0.25
C LEU A 104 -7.46 -8.27 0.13
N ILE A 105 -8.01 -8.64 -1.02
CA ILE A 105 -9.44 -8.55 -1.28
C ILE A 105 -10.00 -9.90 -1.74
N LYS A 106 -11.32 -10.05 -1.63
CA LYS A 106 -12.05 -11.21 -2.15
C LYS A 106 -13.29 -10.79 -2.90
N GLU A 107 -13.46 -11.36 -4.09
CA GLU A 107 -14.66 -11.21 -4.90
C GLU A 107 -15.63 -12.36 -4.63
N THR A 108 -16.91 -12.05 -4.39
CA THR A 108 -17.92 -13.06 -4.11
C THR A 108 -19.32 -12.63 -4.52
N SER A 109 -20.07 -13.58 -5.08
CA SER A 109 -21.51 -13.42 -5.31
C SER A 109 -22.29 -13.68 -4.01
N VAL A 110 -23.07 -12.70 -3.57
CA VAL A 110 -23.94 -12.83 -2.39
C VAL A 110 -25.39 -12.99 -2.84
N LYS A 111 -26.07 -14.01 -2.31
CA LYS A 111 -27.47 -14.29 -2.65
C LYS A 111 -28.35 -13.07 -2.33
N GLY A 112 -29.11 -12.62 -3.33
CA GLY A 112 -29.98 -11.45 -3.21
C GLY A 112 -29.33 -10.12 -3.60
N MET A 113 -28.02 -10.12 -3.89
CA MET A 113 -27.35 -8.96 -4.49
C MET A 113 -27.30 -9.10 -6.02
N PRO A 114 -27.48 -7.99 -6.76
CA PRO A 114 -27.50 -8.01 -8.23
C PRO A 114 -26.11 -8.15 -8.85
N SER A 115 -25.04 -7.92 -8.08
CA SER A 115 -23.66 -7.97 -8.55
C SER A 115 -22.76 -8.61 -7.51
N GLU A 116 -21.59 -9.05 -7.97
CA GLU A 116 -20.50 -9.48 -7.09
C GLU A 116 -20.09 -8.35 -6.15
N LEU A 117 -19.75 -8.73 -4.92
CA LEU A 117 -19.22 -7.85 -3.90
C LEU A 117 -17.73 -8.10 -3.75
N ILE A 118 -16.99 -7.01 -3.57
CA ILE A 118 -15.57 -7.01 -3.23
C ILE A 118 -15.45 -6.72 -1.74
N PHE A 119 -14.77 -7.61 -1.02
CA PHE A 119 -14.53 -7.51 0.41
C PHE A 119 -13.06 -7.24 0.68
N LEU A 120 -12.74 -6.42 1.68
CA LEU A 120 -11.39 -6.38 2.26
C LEU A 120 -11.23 -7.58 3.20
N THR A 121 -10.29 -8.47 2.88
CA THR A 121 -10.03 -9.69 3.69
C THR A 121 -8.79 -9.57 4.53
N ASN A 122 -7.73 -8.97 3.99
CA ASN A 122 -6.47 -8.75 4.70
C ASN A 122 -6.00 -7.31 4.49
N ASP A 123 -5.40 -6.76 5.53
CA ASP A 123 -4.92 -5.39 5.54
C ASP A 123 -3.65 -5.26 6.39
N ILE A 124 -2.87 -4.21 6.13
CA ILE A 124 -1.67 -3.88 6.90
C ILE A 124 -2.00 -2.76 7.89
N LEU A 125 -1.77 -3.04 9.17
CA LEU A 125 -1.80 -2.04 10.22
C LEU A 125 -0.37 -1.61 10.57
N MET A 126 -0.05 -0.34 10.39
CA MET A 126 1.21 0.25 10.85
C MET A 126 0.97 1.15 12.05
N LEU A 127 1.60 0.80 13.18
CA LEU A 127 1.53 1.57 14.43
C LEU A 127 2.93 2.01 14.83
N ARG A 128 3.04 3.24 15.34
CA ARG A 128 4.27 3.65 16.01
C ARG A 128 4.34 2.96 17.37
N VAL A 129 5.50 2.40 17.68
CA VAL A 129 5.81 1.85 18.99
C VAL A 129 6.62 2.89 19.76
N PRO A 130 6.28 3.20 21.02
CA PRO A 130 7.08 4.11 21.82
C PRO A 130 8.51 3.55 21.97
N PRO A 131 9.54 4.41 22.06
CA PRO A 131 10.92 3.97 22.22
C PRO A 131 11.10 3.34 23.62
N VAL A 132 10.86 2.04 23.72
CA VAL A 132 10.75 1.28 24.98
C VAL A 132 12.00 1.45 25.84
N ASN A 133 13.18 1.40 25.21
CA ASN A 133 14.46 1.51 25.90
C ASN A 133 14.66 2.90 26.51
N LEU A 134 14.26 3.95 25.78
CA LEU A 134 14.34 5.33 26.25
C LEU A 134 13.31 5.59 27.35
N LEU A 135 12.13 4.95 27.32
CA LEU A 135 11.15 5.06 28.40
C LEU A 135 11.59 4.35 29.68
N LYS A 136 12.26 3.20 29.56
CA LYS A 136 12.76 2.43 30.69
C LYS A 136 13.85 3.18 31.44
N ASP A 137 14.82 3.74 30.72
CA ASP A 137 15.92 4.49 31.33
C ASP A 137 16.26 5.76 30.53
N PRO A 138 15.49 6.85 30.72
CA PRO A 138 15.72 8.08 29.98
C PRO A 138 17.04 8.77 30.37
N SER A 139 17.40 8.69 31.65
CA SER A 139 18.55 9.41 32.22
C SER A 139 19.87 8.89 31.66
N ASP A 140 20.04 7.57 31.59
CA ASP A 140 21.24 6.92 31.04
C ASP A 140 21.37 7.08 29.52
N ARG A 141 20.34 7.64 28.87
CA ARG A 141 20.30 7.93 27.43
C ARG A 141 20.43 9.42 27.12
N GLY A 142 20.87 10.21 28.09
CA GLY A 142 21.17 11.64 27.91
C GLY A 142 19.97 12.56 28.17
N LEU A 143 18.83 12.05 28.65
CA LEU A 143 17.75 12.92 29.12
C LEU A 143 18.10 13.47 30.51
N PRO A 144 18.02 14.79 30.74
CA PRO A 144 18.19 15.35 32.07
C PRO A 144 17.21 14.72 33.08
N SER A 145 17.70 14.31 34.25
CA SER A 145 16.93 13.61 35.28
C SER A 145 15.65 14.36 35.71
N LYS A 146 15.66 15.69 35.63
CA LYS A 146 14.51 16.56 35.91
C LYS A 146 13.35 16.36 34.92
N LEU A 147 13.64 15.93 33.69
CA LEU A 147 12.67 15.77 32.60
C LEU A 147 12.19 14.32 32.44
N THR A 148 12.79 13.37 33.17
CA THR A 148 12.47 11.92 33.08
C THR A 148 11.00 11.63 33.37
N SER A 149 10.41 12.30 34.37
CA SER A 149 8.98 12.17 34.70
C SER A 149 8.09 12.76 33.61
N ASP A 150 8.41 13.98 33.18
CA ASP A 150 7.64 14.71 32.16
C ASP A 150 7.66 13.97 30.82
N TYR A 151 8.82 13.47 30.41
CA TYR A 151 8.97 12.68 29.19
C TYR A 151 8.11 11.42 29.20
N ARG A 152 8.05 10.69 30.33
CA ARG A 152 7.18 9.52 30.47
C ARG A 152 5.70 9.89 30.38
N THR A 153 5.30 10.98 31.03
CA THR A 153 3.91 11.46 31.02
C THR A 153 3.48 11.88 29.63
N GLU A 154 4.27 12.72 28.95
CA GLU A 154 3.96 13.21 27.61
C GLU A 154 4.00 12.08 26.57
N SER A 155 4.94 11.14 26.67
CA SER A 155 4.95 9.97 25.81
C SER A 155 3.67 9.14 25.97
N LYS A 156 3.24 8.85 27.20
CA LYS A 156 1.98 8.13 27.44
C LYS A 156 0.80 8.90 26.86
N LYS A 157 0.71 10.20 27.10
CA LYS A 157 -0.35 11.07 26.61
C LYS A 157 -0.42 11.10 25.08
N PHE A 158 0.73 11.16 24.41
CA PHE A 158 0.81 11.10 22.95
C PHE A 158 0.29 9.77 22.41
N PHE A 159 0.76 8.64 22.95
CA PHE A 159 0.37 7.32 22.45
C PHE A 159 -1.04 6.88 22.84
N GLN A 160 -1.64 7.44 23.90
CA GLN A 160 -3.01 7.13 24.32
C GLN A 160 -4.07 7.40 23.25
N ASN A 161 -3.90 8.50 22.50
CA ASN A 161 -4.83 8.89 21.43
C ASN A 161 -4.15 8.86 20.06
N TYR A 162 -3.01 8.18 19.95
CA TYR A 162 -2.27 8.12 18.69
C TYR A 162 -3.12 7.41 17.64
N ARG A 163 -3.46 8.17 16.60
CA ARG A 163 -4.02 7.64 15.36
C ARG A 163 -2.99 7.84 14.26
N PRO A 164 -2.56 6.78 13.56
CA PRO A 164 -1.73 6.94 12.38
C PRO A 164 -2.41 7.91 11.41
N SER A 165 -1.70 8.95 10.99
CA SER A 165 -2.16 9.88 9.95
C SER A 165 -1.40 9.59 8.66
N TYR A 166 -1.97 9.95 7.50
CA TYR A 166 -1.34 9.76 6.20
C TYR A 166 0.07 10.37 6.10
N GLN A 167 0.29 11.55 6.71
CA GLN A 167 1.60 12.21 6.76
C GLN A 167 2.64 11.36 7.51
N HIS A 168 2.26 10.67 8.58
CA HIS A 168 3.19 9.82 9.34
C HIS A 168 3.61 8.56 8.57
N ILE A 169 2.78 8.07 7.66
CA ILE A 169 3.07 6.89 6.84
C ILE A 169 4.14 7.21 5.78
N GLN A 170 4.09 8.40 5.15
CA GLN A 170 5.08 8.82 4.16
C GLN A 170 6.49 8.94 4.78
N THR A 171 6.64 9.62 5.92
CA THR A 171 7.96 9.80 6.55
C THR A 171 8.60 8.49 7.00
N SER A 172 7.77 7.48 7.32
CA SER A 172 8.27 6.16 7.72
C SER A 172 8.90 5.42 6.53
N GLN A 173 8.43 5.64 5.31
CA GLN A 173 8.97 5.00 4.10
C GLN A 173 10.32 5.58 3.68
N GLU A 174 10.59 6.85 3.99
CA GLU A 174 11.88 7.51 3.70
C GLU A 174 13.01 7.09 4.65
N ILE A 175 12.68 6.59 5.85
CA ILE A 175 13.68 6.21 6.87
C ILE A 175 14.24 4.78 6.63
N TYR A 176 13.54 3.98 5.83
CA TYR A 176 13.93 2.59 5.52
C TYR A 176 14.37 2.36 4.06
N LEU A 177 14.59 3.44 3.29
CA LEU A 177 15.25 3.45 1.98
C LEU A 177 16.59 4.17 2.09
#